data_AF-A0A4U5W6N8-F1
#
_entry.id   AF-A0A4U5W6N8-F1
#
_cell.length_a   1.000
_cell.length_b   1.000
_cell.length_c   1.000
_cell.angle_alpha   90.00
_cell.angle_beta   90.00
_cell.angle_gamma   90.00
#
_symmetry.space_group_name_H-M   'P 1'
#
loop_
_entity.id
_entity.type
_entity.pdbx_description
1 polymer ?
#
loop_
_entity_poly.entity_id
_entity_poly.type
_entity_poly.pdbx_seq_one_letter_code
_entity_poly.pdbx_strand_id
1 'polypeptide(L)'
;HLLNYCGHDTDQDDIDRAIGHTTAYNRVIGNSYTASVYLGLAALLDRSEDLTGRPLAFLSYGSGSVAEFFAGTVVAGYRERLRTDANRRAIERRTEVDHARYRDLHEWRFPADGGEHATPEQTTGPFRLAGISGHQRIYQAR
;
A
#
# COMPACT_ATOMS: atom_id res chain seq x y z
N HIS A 1 17.80 -19.66 -0.10
CA HIS A 1 16.42 -19.26 0.27
C HIS A 1 15.86 -20.28 1.26
N LEU A 2 14.89 -19.94 2.13
CA LEU A 2 14.37 -20.85 3.17
C LEU A 2 13.81 -22.16 2.57
N LEU A 3 13.28 -22.08 1.34
CA LEU A 3 12.83 -23.21 0.55
C LEU A 3 13.97 -24.19 0.20
N ASN A 4 15.11 -23.70 -0.30
CA ASN A 4 16.29 -24.53 -0.57
C ASN A 4 16.84 -25.18 0.72
N TYR A 5 16.76 -24.49 1.85
CA TYR A 5 17.16 -25.07 3.15
C TYR A 5 16.23 -26.21 3.58
N CYS A 6 14.95 -26.15 3.18
CA CYS A 6 13.97 -27.22 3.39
C CYS A 6 13.98 -28.31 2.31
N GLY A 7 14.97 -28.32 1.40
CA GLY A 7 15.09 -29.33 0.34
C GLY A 7 14.14 -29.13 -0.84
N HIS A 8 13.51 -27.96 -0.95
CA HIS A 8 12.78 -27.56 -2.14
C HIS A 8 13.72 -26.81 -3.06
N ASP A 9 14.07 -27.42 -4.19
CA ASP A 9 14.75 -26.69 -5.26
C ASP A 9 13.78 -25.63 -5.77
N THR A 10 14.19 -24.37 -5.67
CA THR A 10 13.41 -23.24 -6.19
C THR A 10 14.32 -22.44 -7.09
N ASP A 11 13.97 -22.41 -8.36
CA ASP A 11 14.58 -21.51 -9.31
C ASP A 11 13.96 -20.11 -9.20
N GLN A 12 14.55 -19.15 -9.92
CA GLN A 12 14.09 -17.77 -9.92
C GLN A 12 12.69 -17.65 -10.55
N ASP A 13 12.37 -18.51 -11.52
CA ASP A 13 11.09 -18.50 -12.23
C ASP A 13 9.95 -18.92 -11.29
N ASP A 14 10.18 -19.88 -10.40
CA ASP A 14 9.25 -20.30 -9.36
C ASP A 14 8.93 -19.17 -8.38
N ILE A 15 9.95 -18.43 -7.95
CA ILE A 15 9.80 -17.29 -7.06
C ILE A 15 9.02 -16.18 -7.77
N ASP A 16 9.42 -15.84 -8.99
CA ASP A 16 8.77 -14.76 -9.75
C ASP A 16 7.31 -15.10 -10.08
N ARG A 17 7.02 -16.37 -10.37
CA ARG A 17 5.65 -16.88 -10.53
C ARG A 17 4.84 -16.78 -9.24
N ALA A 18 5.44 -17.10 -8.09
CA ALA A 18 4.74 -17.13 -6.81
C ALA A 18 4.48 -15.73 -6.22
N ILE A 19 5.47 -14.83 -6.29
CA ILE A 19 5.41 -13.54 -5.58
C ILE A 19 5.63 -12.32 -6.49
N GLY A 20 6.11 -12.48 -7.73
CA GLY A 20 6.48 -11.36 -8.60
C GLY A 20 5.35 -10.35 -8.78
N HIS A 21 4.14 -10.84 -9.05
CA HIS A 21 2.95 -9.99 -9.22
C HIS A 21 2.48 -9.30 -7.94
N THR A 22 2.86 -9.79 -6.76
CA THR A 22 2.47 -9.19 -5.46
C THR A 22 3.25 -7.92 -5.14
N THR A 23 4.36 -7.64 -5.83
CA THR A 23 5.29 -6.57 -5.41
C THR A 23 5.06 -5.21 -6.08
N ALA A 24 4.31 -5.18 -7.18
CA ALA A 24 4.32 -4.04 -8.10
C ALA A 24 3.85 -2.71 -7.46
N TYR A 25 2.83 -2.73 -6.59
CA TYR A 25 2.39 -1.52 -5.89
C TYR A 25 3.32 -1.11 -4.75
N ASN A 26 3.83 -2.07 -3.97
CA ASN A 26 4.79 -1.77 -2.90
C ASN A 26 6.12 -1.21 -3.44
N ARG A 27 6.57 -1.63 -4.64
CA ARG A 27 7.77 -1.08 -5.29
C ARG A 27 7.67 0.41 -5.60
N VAL A 28 6.46 0.91 -5.89
CA VAL A 28 6.25 2.32 -6.26
C VAL A 28 5.70 3.18 -5.13
N ILE A 29 5.08 2.58 -4.10
CA ILE A 29 4.51 3.28 -2.93
C ILE A 29 5.50 3.28 -1.76
N GLY A 30 6.32 2.23 -1.63
CA GLY A 30 7.13 1.98 -0.44
C GLY A 30 6.34 1.28 0.66
N ASN A 31 6.91 1.26 1.87
CA ASN A 31 6.30 0.59 3.01
C ASN A 31 5.08 1.36 3.53
N SER A 32 3.91 0.73 3.47
CA SER A 32 2.62 1.28 3.94
C SER A 32 2.16 0.65 5.26
N TYR A 33 3.08 0.05 6.03
CA TYR A 33 2.82 -0.62 7.28
C TYR A 33 1.70 -1.67 7.16
N THR A 34 0.62 -1.53 7.92
CA THR A 34 -0.51 -2.47 7.96
C THR A 34 -1.18 -2.64 6.59
N ALA A 35 -1.08 -1.66 5.70
CA ALA A 35 -1.65 -1.74 4.36
C ALA A 35 -0.76 -2.53 3.36
N SER A 36 0.51 -2.81 3.69
CA SER A 36 1.49 -3.39 2.75
C SER A 36 1.06 -4.75 2.18
N VAL A 37 0.47 -5.62 3.01
CA VAL A 37 -0.02 -6.94 2.56
C VAL A 37 -1.20 -6.79 1.59
N TYR A 38 -2.07 -5.81 1.82
CA TYR A 38 -3.24 -5.56 0.98
C TYR A 38 -2.90 -4.84 -0.32
N LEU A 39 -1.86 -3.99 -0.33
CA LEU A 39 -1.27 -3.50 -1.57
C LEU A 39 -0.68 -4.64 -2.39
N GLY A 40 -0.10 -5.65 -1.72
CA GLY A 40 0.38 -6.85 -2.40
C GLY A 40 -0.74 -7.68 -3.01
N LEU A 41 -1.85 -7.86 -2.27
CA LEU A 41 -3.06 -8.50 -2.79
C LEU A 41 -3.63 -7.72 -3.99
N ALA A 42 -3.78 -6.41 -3.89
CA ALA A 42 -4.28 -5.58 -4.99
C ALA A 42 -3.37 -5.68 -6.21
N ALA A 43 -2.04 -5.68 -6.02
CA ALA A 43 -1.08 -5.83 -7.11
C ALA A 43 -1.20 -7.18 -7.81
N LEU A 44 -1.37 -8.26 -7.04
CA LEU A 44 -1.57 -9.61 -7.54
C LEU A 44 -2.85 -9.72 -8.37
N LEU A 45 -3.98 -9.26 -7.81
CA LEU A 45 -5.28 -9.36 -8.47
C LEU A 45 -5.36 -8.52 -9.75
N ASP A 46 -4.69 -7.36 -9.79
CA ASP A 46 -4.67 -6.47 -10.95
C ASP A 46 -3.76 -6.97 -12.10
N ARG A 47 -2.82 -7.89 -11.85
CA ARG A 47 -1.77 -8.28 -12.82
C ARG A 47 -1.73 -9.75 -13.20
N SER A 48 -2.33 -10.62 -12.40
CA SER A 48 -2.38 -12.04 -12.71
C SER A 48 -3.44 -12.37 -13.76
N GLU A 49 -3.23 -13.53 -14.40
CA GLU A 49 -4.29 -14.23 -15.11
C GLU A 49 -5.46 -14.58 -14.18
N ASP A 50 -6.47 -15.27 -14.69
CA ASP A 50 -7.62 -15.64 -13.87
C ASP A 50 -7.24 -16.53 -12.68
N LEU A 51 -7.30 -15.94 -11.49
CA LEU A 51 -7.09 -16.62 -10.21
C LEU A 51 -8.33 -17.34 -9.67
N THR A 52 -9.46 -17.38 -10.38
CA THR A 52 -10.68 -18.05 -9.89
C THR A 52 -10.40 -19.48 -9.40
N GLY A 53 -10.82 -19.78 -8.17
CA GLY A 53 -10.60 -21.06 -7.50
C GLY A 53 -9.18 -21.28 -6.97
N ARG A 54 -8.24 -20.35 -7.19
CA ARG A 54 -6.86 -20.47 -6.71
C ARG A 54 -6.77 -20.08 -5.23
N PRO A 55 -6.03 -20.86 -4.41
CA PRO A 55 -5.70 -20.47 -3.05
C PRO A 55 -4.62 -19.38 -3.06
N LEU A 56 -4.79 -18.38 -2.20
CA LEU A 56 -3.82 -17.34 -1.91
C LEU A 56 -3.39 -17.45 -0.45
N ALA A 57 -2.09 -17.44 -0.23
CA ALA A 57 -1.50 -17.38 1.09
C ALA A 57 -1.15 -15.93 1.45
N PHE A 58 -1.39 -15.57 2.69
CA PHE A 58 -1.08 -14.27 3.27
C PHE A 58 -0.12 -14.48 4.43
N LEU A 59 0.95 -13.69 4.47
CA LEU A 59 1.85 -13.60 5.60
C LEU A 59 1.86 -12.14 6.07
N SER A 60 1.17 -11.87 7.18
CA SER A 60 1.13 -10.56 7.82
C SER A 60 2.08 -10.54 9.01
N TYR A 61 2.83 -9.45 9.17
CA TYR A 61 3.80 -9.29 10.24
C TYR A 61 3.77 -7.87 10.82
N GLY A 62 3.80 -7.78 12.15
CA GLY A 62 3.98 -6.55 12.91
C GLY A 62 5.09 -6.71 13.96
N SER A 63 6.05 -5.79 13.96
CA SER A 63 7.12 -5.74 14.96
C SER A 63 6.55 -5.56 16.37
N GLY A 64 7.04 -6.34 17.33
CA GLY A 64 6.48 -6.41 18.69
C GLY A 64 6.43 -7.86 19.14
N SER A 65 5.55 -8.66 18.50
CA SER A 65 5.74 -10.10 18.23
C SER A 65 4.50 -10.77 17.61
N VAL A 66 3.84 -10.17 16.59
CA VAL A 66 2.65 -10.79 15.99
C VAL A 66 2.85 -11.01 14.50
N ALA A 67 2.71 -12.27 14.11
CA ALA A 67 2.64 -12.70 12.73
C ALA A 67 1.41 -13.59 12.56
N GLU A 68 0.75 -13.47 11.42
CA GLU A 68 -0.39 -14.33 11.07
C GLU A 68 -0.19 -14.85 9.66
N PHE A 69 -0.32 -16.17 9.51
CA PHE A 69 -0.40 -16.84 8.24
C PHE A 69 -1.83 -17.34 8.03
N PHE A 70 -2.47 -16.88 6.97
CA PHE A 70 -3.83 -17.28 6.63
C PHE A 70 -3.99 -17.43 5.13
N ALA A 71 -5.05 -18.10 4.70
CA ALA A 71 -5.32 -18.35 3.30
C ALA A 71 -6.75 -17.97 2.92
N GLY A 72 -6.94 -17.60 1.66
CA GLY A 72 -8.24 -17.38 1.06
C GLY A 72 -8.29 -17.92 -0.36
N THR A 73 -9.47 -18.34 -0.82
CA THR A 73 -9.66 -18.79 -2.19
C THR A 73 -10.35 -17.69 -2.99
N VAL A 74 -9.79 -17.34 -4.14
CA VAL A 74 -10.41 -16.36 -5.04
C VAL A 74 -11.68 -16.95 -5.65
N VAL A 75 -12.78 -16.20 -5.61
CA VAL A 75 -14.09 -16.65 -6.11
C VAL A 75 -14.36 -16.13 -7.53
N ALA A 76 -15.22 -16.84 -8.26
CA ALA A 76 -15.67 -16.40 -9.57
C ALA A 76 -16.29 -14.99 -9.52
N GLY A 77 -16.08 -14.20 -10.57
CA GLY A 77 -16.57 -12.81 -10.66
C GLY A 77 -15.72 -11.77 -9.92
N TYR A 78 -14.60 -12.14 -9.26
CA TYR A 78 -13.75 -11.16 -8.56
C TYR A 78 -13.23 -10.05 -9.49
N ARG A 79 -13.00 -10.37 -10.77
CA ARG A 79 -12.50 -9.43 -11.79
C ARG A 79 -13.45 -8.25 -12.01
N GLU A 80 -14.76 -8.46 -11.87
CA GLU A 80 -15.78 -7.40 -11.98
C GLU A 80 -15.74 -6.42 -10.79
N ARG A 81 -15.08 -6.80 -9.70
CA ARG A 81 -14.94 -5.99 -8.48
C ARG A 81 -13.59 -5.29 -8.39
N LEU A 82 -12.71 -5.50 -9.37
CA LEU A 82 -11.39 -4.87 -9.38
C LEU A 82 -11.52 -3.37 -9.64
N ARG A 83 -10.62 -2.62 -8.99
CA ARG A 83 -10.48 -1.17 -9.16
C ARG A 83 -9.22 -0.85 -9.96
N THR A 84 -8.81 -1.73 -10.87
CA THR A 84 -7.53 -1.68 -11.59
C THR A 84 -7.24 -0.31 -12.21
N ASP A 85 -8.22 0.26 -12.91
CA ASP A 85 -8.08 1.58 -13.54
C ASP A 85 -7.95 2.70 -12.50
N ALA A 86 -8.72 2.63 -11.41
CA ALA A 86 -8.64 3.63 -10.35
C ALA A 86 -7.30 3.53 -9.58
N ASN A 87 -6.82 2.31 -9.31
CA ASN A 87 -5.53 2.05 -8.68
C ASN A 87 -4.39 2.60 -9.53
N ARG A 88 -4.41 2.28 -10.83
CA ARG A 88 -3.43 2.78 -11.81
C ARG A 88 -3.42 4.31 -11.86
N ARG A 89 -4.58 4.94 -12.03
CA ARG A 89 -4.71 6.42 -12.03
C ARG A 89 -4.24 7.05 -10.72
N ALA A 90 -4.45 6.39 -9.57
CA ALA A 90 -3.99 6.91 -8.29
C ALA A 90 -2.46 6.96 -8.19
N ILE A 91 -1.75 6.02 -8.82
CA ILE A 91 -0.29 5.98 -8.88
C ILE A 91 0.23 6.97 -9.92
N GLU A 92 -0.40 7.01 -11.10
CA GLU A 92 0.01 7.85 -12.24
C GLU A 92 -0.15 9.34 -11.98
N ARG A 93 -1.17 9.76 -11.20
CA ARG A 93 -1.40 11.17 -10.90
C ARG A 93 -0.47 11.76 -9.83
N ARG A 94 0.47 10.96 -9.30
CA ARG A 94 1.43 11.44 -8.29
C ARG A 94 2.42 12.39 -8.94
N THR A 95 2.93 13.32 -8.14
CA THR A 95 3.95 14.28 -8.57
C THR A 95 5.24 13.93 -7.85
N GLU A 96 6.32 13.77 -8.60
CA GLU A 96 7.65 13.61 -8.04
C GLU A 96 8.06 14.90 -7.30
N VAL A 97 8.76 14.74 -6.18
CA VAL A 97 9.33 15.85 -5.41
C VAL A 97 10.84 15.71 -5.39
N ASP A 98 11.55 16.83 -5.46
CA ASP A 98 13.00 16.83 -5.26
C ASP A 98 13.37 16.56 -3.79
N HIS A 99 14.66 16.34 -3.55
CA HIS A 99 15.17 16.04 -2.21
C HIS A 99 14.97 17.18 -1.21
N ALA A 100 15.10 18.44 -1.64
CA ALA A 100 14.91 19.59 -0.75
C ALA A 100 13.47 19.66 -0.27
N ARG A 101 12.52 19.55 -1.21
CA ARG A 101 11.08 19.51 -0.92
C ARG A 101 10.70 18.32 -0.05
N TYR A 102 11.28 17.15 -0.29
CA TYR A 102 11.08 15.98 0.56
C TYR A 102 11.50 16.25 2.01
N ARG A 103 12.68 16.85 2.23
CA ARG A 103 13.16 17.19 3.57
C ARG A 103 12.24 18.17 4.28
N ASP A 104 11.80 19.23 3.60
CA ASP A 104 10.87 20.21 4.17
C ASP A 104 9.57 19.53 4.63
N LEU A 105 9.00 18.63 3.80
CA LEU A 105 7.79 17.90 4.14
C LEU A 105 8.00 16.92 5.30
N HIS A 106 9.14 16.25 5.36
CA HIS A 106 9.45 15.26 6.39
C HIS A 106 9.72 15.89 7.76
N GLU A 107 10.39 17.05 7.79
CA GLU A 107 10.74 17.76 9.03
C GLU A 107 9.58 18.61 9.57
N TRP A 108 8.60 18.95 8.73
CA TRP A 108 7.46 19.76 9.10
C TRP A 108 6.59 19.12 10.19
N ARG A 109 6.26 19.90 11.22
CA ARG A 109 5.45 19.49 12.38
C ARG A 109 4.44 20.58 12.74
N PHE A 110 3.26 20.16 13.16
CA PHE A 110 2.31 21.08 13.78
C PHE A 110 2.80 21.55 15.15
N PRO A 111 2.56 22.82 15.51
CA PRO A 111 2.70 23.27 16.88
C PRO A 111 1.74 22.53 17.82
N ALA A 112 2.17 22.30 19.06
CA ALA A 112 1.39 21.63 20.10
C ALA A 112 0.78 22.62 21.11
N ASP A 113 0.68 23.89 20.74
CA ASP A 113 0.24 25.01 21.59
C ASP A 113 -1.29 25.15 21.69
N GLY A 114 -2.05 24.36 20.92
CA GLY A 114 -3.51 24.43 20.87
C GLY A 114 -4.06 25.59 20.02
N GLY A 115 -3.18 26.35 19.35
CA GLY A 115 -3.56 27.43 18.45
C GLY A 115 -4.21 26.95 17.14
N GLU A 116 -4.54 27.91 16.28
CA GLU A 116 -5.13 27.67 14.97
C GLU A 116 -4.05 27.59 13.89
N HIS A 117 -3.91 26.43 13.27
CA HIS A 117 -2.87 26.13 12.30
C HIS A 117 -3.49 25.54 11.03
N ALA A 118 -3.70 26.38 10.03
CA ALA A 118 -4.20 25.97 8.71
C ALA A 118 -3.11 25.26 7.89
N THR A 119 -3.50 24.35 7.00
CA THR A 119 -2.60 23.66 6.09
C THR A 119 -2.89 24.00 4.63
N PRO A 120 -1.85 24.12 3.77
CA PRO A 120 -2.01 24.43 2.36
C PRO A 120 -2.65 23.27 1.57
N GLU A 121 -3.33 23.61 0.47
CA GLU A 121 -3.96 22.63 -0.42
C GLU A 121 -2.94 21.99 -1.37
N GLN A 122 -2.26 20.94 -0.90
CA GLN A 122 -1.14 20.33 -1.66
C GLN A 122 -1.45 18.93 -2.21
N THR A 123 -2.54 18.29 -1.77
CA THR A 123 -2.88 16.92 -2.19
C THR A 123 -4.05 16.90 -3.18
N THR A 124 -4.07 15.89 -4.06
CA THR A 124 -5.15 15.63 -5.02
C THR A 124 -6.14 14.58 -4.50
N GLY A 125 -6.13 14.31 -3.20
CA GLY A 125 -7.07 13.39 -2.56
C GLY A 125 -8.47 13.99 -2.42
N PRO A 126 -9.52 13.15 -2.31
CA PRO A 126 -10.90 13.62 -2.11
C PRO A 126 -11.11 14.30 -0.75
N PHE A 127 -10.22 14.03 0.22
CA PHE A 127 -10.21 14.65 1.53
C PHE A 127 -8.80 15.11 1.86
N ARG A 128 -8.70 16.22 2.61
CA ARG A 128 -7.43 16.69 3.17
C ARG A 128 -7.63 17.14 4.61
N LEU A 129 -6.54 17.09 5.38
CA LEU A 129 -6.43 17.88 6.60
C LEU A 129 -6.38 19.35 6.19
N ALA A 130 -7.29 20.17 6.70
CA ALA A 130 -7.39 21.60 6.44
C ALA A 130 -6.71 22.42 7.55
N GLY A 131 -6.60 21.86 8.75
CA GLY A 131 -5.87 22.47 9.85
C GLY A 131 -6.05 21.77 11.18
N ILE A 132 -5.44 22.33 12.21
CA ILE A 132 -5.62 21.97 13.62
C ILE A 132 -6.05 23.22 14.39
N SER A 133 -7.07 23.11 15.24
CA SER A 133 -7.51 24.16 16.16
C SER A 133 -7.92 23.53 17.49
N GLY A 134 -7.39 24.02 18.63
CA GLY A 134 -7.72 23.47 19.95
C GLY A 134 -7.44 21.96 20.07
N HIS A 135 -6.36 21.48 19.44
CA HIS A 135 -6.01 20.06 19.28
C HIS A 135 -7.00 19.20 18.45
N GLN A 136 -8.00 19.82 17.83
CA GLN A 136 -8.93 19.15 16.92
C GLN A 136 -8.39 19.18 15.49
N ARG A 137 -8.52 18.07 14.76
CA ARG A 137 -8.19 18.00 13.33
C ARG A 137 -9.42 18.38 12.49
N ILE A 138 -9.26 19.37 11.63
CA ILE A 138 -10.31 19.84 10.74
C ILE A 138 -10.07 19.24 9.36
N TYR A 139 -11.04 18.49 8.85
CA TYR A 139 -10.98 17.89 7.52
C TYR A 139 -12.00 18.53 6.61
N GLN A 140 -11.66 18.59 5.33
CA GLN A 140 -12.53 19.13 4.30
C GLN A 140 -12.50 18.22 3.08
N ALA A 141 -13.67 18.03 2.47
CA ALA A 141 -13.76 17.52 1.12
C ALA A 141 -13.10 18.54 0.16
N ARG A 142 -12.52 18.02 -0.91
CA ARG A 142 -12.06 18.84 -2.03
C ARG A 142 -13.07 18.78 -3.17
#